data_AF-A0A174T7I7-F1
#
_entry.id   AF-A0A174T7I7-F1
#
_cell.length_a   1.000
_cell.length_b   1.000
_cell.length_c   1.000
_cell.angle_alpha   90.00
_cell.angle_beta   90.00
_cell.angle_gamma   90.00
#
_symmetry.space_group_name_H-M   'P 1'
#
loop_
_entity.id
_entity.type
_entity.pdbx_description
1 polymer ?
#
loop_
_entity_poly.entity_id
_entity_poly.type
_entity_poly.pdbx_seq_one_letter_code
_entity_poly.pdbx_strand_id
1 'polypeptide(L)'
;MAIMAQWRGMRWEISPNMIKAIAGLSTSYKLKASTDEDGRRKVEGFELQPLSLDYDVSDAAGGSPRAEFEAWEGLVGQIGPFYLGGRRFGPRSVQLDEVSIGDLVLDNFGRIRSARISLKFTEYANEGGKGQGRTQILYNGVDIYNDISVNQCFHDMFAASQSDELLLRFNDTRHLWDGWNPANEETIEVVEGAARSGKMFIESVIPENGLMTLRAFSIPPTAKDPFTKSWENVKLLQIGQEIASRHGLGFEQYDVTDQLYDYVRQDNLPDFEFLEQRCALEGVAFLVFDGTLVMYGEAALEAKAPAGSIDVPPDGVFEYHDDATAAYGKAEVVNGDITGSFAAPSGGSKLLHRVLQIRIASQAEGNRFAKGLLRYENRNMTTGTLQTALLPEYAAGSVATLKTGGAGSWDGPAFIMRIRHDYVAKKSKIFFRKPLEGY
;
A
#
# COMPACT_ATOMS: atom_id res chain seq x y z
N MET A 1 -12.59 -34.77 29.13
CA MET A 1 -13.14 -33.93 28.05
C MET A 1 -12.21 -34.04 26.87
N ALA A 2 -12.70 -34.49 25.72
CA ALA A 2 -11.91 -34.63 24.51
C ALA A 2 -12.50 -33.71 23.43
N ILE A 3 -11.70 -32.77 22.92
CA ILE A 3 -12.08 -31.90 21.81
C ILE A 3 -11.58 -32.57 20.53
N MET A 4 -12.52 -33.03 19.70
CA MET A 4 -12.22 -33.69 18.44
C MET A 4 -11.83 -32.67 17.37
N ALA A 5 -12.59 -31.59 17.26
CA ALA A 5 -12.30 -30.49 16.35
C ALA A 5 -12.71 -29.15 16.95
N GLN A 6 -12.18 -28.08 16.38
CA GLN A 6 -12.53 -26.71 16.73
C GLN A 6 -12.50 -25.82 15.50
N TRP A 7 -13.49 -24.93 15.40
CA TRP A 7 -13.48 -23.84 14.44
C TRP A 7 -14.03 -22.59 15.10
N ARG A 8 -13.21 -21.53 15.13
CA ARG A 8 -13.45 -20.32 15.96
C ARG A 8 -13.77 -20.70 17.42
N GLY A 9 -14.93 -20.28 17.93
CA GLY A 9 -15.42 -20.61 19.27
C GLY A 9 -16.17 -21.94 19.36
N MET A 10 -16.51 -22.56 18.23
CA MET A 10 -17.29 -23.80 18.18
C MET A 10 -16.38 -25.02 18.37
N ARG A 11 -16.87 -26.00 19.13
CA ARG A 11 -16.13 -27.21 19.51
C ARG A 11 -16.98 -28.45 19.34
N TRP A 12 -16.39 -29.47 18.73
CA TRP A 12 -16.90 -30.83 18.74
C TRP A 12 -16.24 -31.56 19.89
N GLU A 13 -17.00 -31.79 20.96
CA GLU A 13 -16.48 -32.34 22.19
C GLU A 13 -17.27 -33.56 22.66
N ILE A 14 -16.54 -34.45 23.34
CA ILE A 14 -17.11 -35.56 24.10
C ILE A 14 -16.70 -35.39 25.57
N SER A 15 -17.70 -35.32 26.42
CA SER A 15 -17.59 -35.21 27.87
C SER A 15 -18.71 -36.01 28.56
N PRO A 16 -18.64 -36.23 29.88
CA PRO A 16 -19.72 -36.91 30.61
C PRO A 16 -21.09 -36.23 30.48
N ASN A 17 -21.12 -34.93 30.14
CA ASN A 17 -22.33 -34.11 30.08
C ASN A 17 -22.68 -33.67 28.64
N MET A 18 -21.85 -33.98 27.64
CA MET A 18 -22.06 -33.53 26.26
C MET A 18 -21.43 -34.49 25.26
N ILE A 19 -22.20 -34.91 24.25
CA ILE A 19 -21.67 -35.67 23.11
C ILE A 19 -21.99 -34.91 21.82
N LYS A 20 -20.95 -34.35 21.19
CA LYS A 20 -20.96 -33.74 19.85
C LYS A 20 -19.88 -34.38 18.98
N ALA A 21 -20.01 -35.68 18.79
CA ALA A 21 -19.03 -36.46 18.03
C ALA A 21 -19.22 -36.24 16.53
N ILE A 22 -18.12 -36.03 15.81
CA ILE A 22 -18.15 -35.94 14.34
C ILE A 22 -18.60 -37.29 13.77
N ALA A 23 -19.70 -37.28 13.03
CA ALA A 23 -20.27 -38.45 12.35
C ALA A 23 -19.68 -38.63 10.94
N GLY A 24 -19.34 -37.53 10.27
CA GLY A 24 -18.72 -37.53 8.94
C GLY A 24 -17.79 -36.34 8.75
N LEU A 25 -16.66 -36.57 8.08
CA LEU A 25 -15.73 -35.52 7.66
C LEU A 25 -15.26 -35.83 6.24
N SER A 26 -15.45 -34.89 5.31
CA SER A 26 -15.03 -35.04 3.92
C SER A 26 -14.30 -33.79 3.45
N THR A 27 -13.27 -33.99 2.64
CA THR A 27 -12.56 -32.92 1.95
C THR A 27 -11.95 -33.45 0.66
N SER A 28 -11.77 -32.59 -0.34
CA SER A 28 -11.16 -32.98 -1.61
C SER A 28 -10.15 -31.95 -2.08
N TYR A 29 -9.11 -32.41 -2.80
CA TYR A 29 -8.10 -31.54 -3.38
C TYR A 29 -8.06 -31.78 -4.89
N LYS A 30 -8.29 -30.73 -5.69
CA LYS A 30 -8.42 -30.82 -7.14
C LYS A 30 -7.48 -29.85 -7.85
N LEU A 31 -6.80 -30.33 -8.88
CA LEU A 31 -5.95 -29.53 -9.77
C LEU A 31 -6.80 -28.84 -10.82
N LYS A 32 -6.62 -27.53 -10.96
CA LYS A 32 -7.12 -26.75 -12.09
C LYS A 32 -6.13 -26.86 -13.23
N ALA A 33 -6.55 -27.42 -14.36
CA ALA A 33 -5.71 -27.56 -15.54
C ALA A 33 -6.51 -27.27 -16.81
N SER A 34 -5.89 -26.54 -17.74
CA SER A 34 -6.39 -26.33 -19.10
C SER A 34 -5.57 -27.14 -20.10
N THR A 35 -6.11 -27.31 -21.31
CA THR A 35 -5.40 -27.95 -22.43
C THR A 35 -5.30 -26.90 -23.54
N ASP A 36 -4.09 -26.68 -24.06
CA ASP A 36 -3.88 -25.76 -25.18
C ASP A 36 -4.36 -26.36 -26.52
N GLU A 37 -4.34 -25.54 -27.58
CA GLU A 37 -4.76 -25.95 -28.93
C GLU A 37 -3.90 -27.09 -29.51
N ASP A 38 -2.69 -27.29 -28.98
CA ASP A 38 -1.75 -28.37 -29.35
C ASP A 38 -1.93 -29.64 -28.49
N GLY A 39 -2.92 -29.68 -27.60
CA GLY A 39 -3.24 -30.85 -26.77
C GLY A 39 -2.35 -31.04 -25.54
N ARG A 40 -1.53 -30.04 -25.18
CA ARG A 40 -0.67 -30.07 -23.98
C ARG A 40 -1.41 -29.54 -22.78
N ARG A 41 -1.21 -30.21 -21.65
CA ARG A 41 -1.90 -29.93 -20.39
C ARG A 41 -1.13 -28.87 -19.60
N LYS A 42 -1.75 -27.72 -19.35
CA LYS A 42 -1.22 -26.62 -18.54
C LYS A 42 -1.89 -26.64 -17.17
N VAL A 43 -1.10 -26.73 -16.10
CA VAL A 43 -1.62 -26.63 -14.73
C VAL A 43 -1.76 -25.15 -14.39
N GLU A 44 -2.96 -24.72 -14.02
CA GLU A 44 -3.32 -23.33 -13.70
C GLU A 44 -3.40 -23.07 -12.20
N GLY A 45 -3.40 -24.12 -11.38
CA GLY A 45 -3.44 -24.03 -9.92
C GLY A 45 -4.28 -25.13 -9.29
N PHE A 46 -4.86 -24.86 -8.14
CA PHE A 46 -5.77 -25.75 -7.42
C PHE A 46 -7.15 -25.12 -7.29
N GLU A 47 -8.21 -25.92 -7.33
CA GLU A 47 -9.54 -25.48 -6.96
C GLU A 47 -9.60 -25.26 -5.43
N LEU A 48 -10.46 -24.32 -5.00
CA LEU A 48 -10.70 -24.08 -3.57
C LEU A 48 -11.13 -25.37 -2.88
N GLN A 49 -10.40 -25.74 -1.83
CA GLN A 49 -10.64 -26.99 -1.13
C GLN A 49 -11.94 -26.95 -0.32
N PRO A 50 -12.97 -27.77 -0.65
CA PRO A 50 -14.14 -27.89 0.20
C PRO A 50 -13.84 -28.76 1.43
N LEU A 51 -14.57 -28.51 2.50
CA LEU A 51 -14.58 -29.29 3.73
C LEU A 51 -16.04 -29.41 4.21
N SER A 52 -16.55 -30.62 4.37
CA SER A 52 -17.87 -30.85 4.94
C SER A 52 -17.79 -31.69 6.21
N LEU A 53 -18.64 -31.38 7.18
CA LEU A 53 -18.67 -32.04 8.47
C LEU A 53 -20.12 -32.26 8.91
N ASP A 54 -20.42 -33.49 9.31
CA ASP A 54 -21.72 -33.88 9.87
C ASP A 54 -21.56 -34.35 11.31
N TYR A 55 -22.50 -33.99 12.17
CA TYR A 55 -22.54 -34.49 13.54
C TYR A 55 -23.95 -34.47 14.12
N ASP A 56 -24.23 -35.38 15.04
CA ASP A 56 -25.54 -35.50 15.66
C ASP A 56 -25.57 -34.73 17.00
N VAL A 57 -26.68 -34.04 17.25
CA VAL A 57 -26.94 -33.31 18.50
C VAL A 57 -28.24 -33.82 19.09
N SER A 58 -28.25 -34.06 20.40
CA SER A 58 -29.44 -34.50 21.12
C SER A 58 -29.48 -33.94 22.53
N ASP A 59 -30.69 -33.68 23.02
CA ASP A 59 -30.92 -33.28 24.41
C ASP A 59 -30.59 -34.37 25.44
N ALA A 60 -30.80 -35.64 25.09
CA ALA A 60 -30.38 -36.77 25.90
C ALA A 60 -28.86 -36.86 26.04
N ALA A 61 -28.13 -36.27 25.09
CA ALA A 61 -26.68 -36.17 25.08
C ALA A 61 -26.17 -34.80 25.55
N GLY A 62 -27.01 -34.00 26.20
CA GLY A 62 -26.65 -32.71 26.81
C GLY A 62 -26.52 -31.53 25.84
N GLY A 63 -26.88 -31.71 24.56
CA GLY A 63 -26.92 -30.65 23.56
C GLY A 63 -28.33 -30.05 23.38
N SER A 64 -28.43 -28.89 22.74
CA SER A 64 -29.72 -28.33 22.30
C SER A 64 -29.71 -28.22 20.78
N PRO A 65 -30.36 -29.14 20.03
CA PRO A 65 -30.28 -29.16 18.57
C PRO A 65 -30.66 -27.82 17.93
N ARG A 66 -31.70 -27.18 18.45
CA ARG A 66 -32.17 -25.87 17.95
C ARG A 66 -31.19 -24.75 18.24
N ALA A 67 -30.71 -24.62 19.49
CA ALA A 67 -29.79 -23.55 19.85
C ALA A 67 -28.43 -23.71 19.17
N GLU A 68 -27.99 -24.96 18.98
CA GLU A 68 -26.76 -25.27 18.27
C GLU A 68 -26.86 -24.87 16.78
N PHE A 69 -27.98 -25.19 16.13
CA PHE A 69 -28.22 -24.79 14.74
C PHE A 69 -28.26 -23.27 14.59
N GLU A 70 -29.00 -22.56 15.44
CA GLU A 70 -29.08 -21.09 15.44
C GLU A 70 -27.70 -20.44 15.67
N ALA A 71 -26.86 -21.04 16.54
CA ALA A 71 -25.49 -20.58 16.76
C ALA A 71 -24.60 -20.75 15.52
N TRP A 72 -24.76 -21.85 14.77
CA TRP A 72 -24.05 -22.06 13.52
C TRP A 72 -24.55 -21.19 12.38
N GLU A 73 -25.87 -20.99 12.26
CA GLU A 73 -26.45 -20.06 11.29
C GLU A 73 -25.89 -18.64 11.47
N GLY A 74 -25.74 -18.18 12.72
CA GLY A 74 -25.13 -16.89 13.03
C GLY A 74 -23.64 -16.76 12.65
N LEU A 75 -22.99 -17.86 12.25
CA LEU A 75 -21.60 -17.91 11.83
C LEU A 75 -21.43 -18.14 10.32
N VAL A 76 -22.51 -18.27 9.54
CA VAL A 76 -22.41 -18.38 8.08
C VAL A 76 -21.73 -17.13 7.50
N GLY A 77 -20.81 -17.33 6.56
CA GLY A 77 -19.93 -16.30 6.00
C GLY A 77 -18.72 -15.93 6.88
N GLN A 78 -18.65 -16.43 8.12
CA GLN A 78 -17.48 -16.20 8.97
C GLN A 78 -16.31 -17.09 8.55
N ILE A 79 -15.10 -16.59 8.79
CA ILE A 79 -13.85 -17.22 8.37
C ILE A 79 -13.04 -17.63 9.61
N GLY A 80 -12.34 -18.76 9.53
CA GLY A 80 -11.37 -19.15 10.55
C GLY A 80 -10.57 -20.40 10.19
N PRO A 81 -9.44 -20.64 10.87
CA PRO A 81 -8.73 -21.90 10.76
C PRO A 81 -9.56 -23.04 11.37
N PHE A 82 -9.57 -24.19 10.69
CA PHE A 82 -10.16 -25.41 11.19
C PHE A 82 -9.11 -26.27 11.88
N TYR A 83 -9.40 -26.76 13.09
CA TYR A 83 -8.51 -27.61 13.86
C TYR A 83 -9.14 -28.98 14.06
N LEU A 84 -8.37 -30.05 13.84
CA LEU A 84 -8.73 -31.43 14.12
C LEU A 84 -7.67 -32.02 15.05
N GLY A 85 -8.08 -32.57 16.19
CA GLY A 85 -7.16 -33.10 17.21
C GLY A 85 -6.16 -32.07 17.74
N GLY A 86 -6.55 -30.78 17.79
CA GLY A 86 -5.69 -29.67 18.23
C GLY A 86 -4.65 -29.22 17.20
N ARG A 87 -4.64 -29.77 15.98
CA ARG A 87 -3.77 -29.33 14.88
C ARG A 87 -4.60 -28.74 13.76
N ARG A 88 -4.06 -27.72 13.08
CA ARG A 88 -4.71 -27.13 11.91
C ARG A 88 -4.87 -28.20 10.83
N PHE A 89 -6.07 -28.34 10.29
CA PHE A 89 -6.44 -29.33 9.30
C PHE A 89 -7.03 -28.65 8.07
N GLY A 90 -6.46 -28.90 6.89
CA GLY A 90 -6.85 -28.25 5.64
C GLY A 90 -6.17 -26.88 5.41
N PRO A 91 -6.81 -26.00 4.62
CA PRO A 91 -6.28 -24.68 4.25
C PRO A 91 -6.02 -23.74 5.43
N ARG A 92 -5.41 -22.58 5.15
CA ARG A 92 -5.09 -21.58 6.19
C ARG A 92 -6.34 -21.08 6.92
N SER A 93 -7.39 -20.84 6.16
CA SER A 93 -8.71 -20.48 6.66
C SER A 93 -9.76 -21.13 5.78
N VAL A 94 -10.88 -21.47 6.39
CA VAL A 94 -12.10 -21.90 5.69
C VAL A 94 -13.23 -20.97 6.09
N GLN A 95 -14.10 -20.65 5.14
CA GLN A 95 -15.35 -19.93 5.37
C GLN A 95 -16.47 -20.94 5.57
N LEU A 96 -17.36 -20.68 6.52
CA LEU A 96 -18.60 -21.46 6.64
C LEU A 96 -19.59 -20.96 5.60
N ASP A 97 -19.93 -21.80 4.61
CA ASP A 97 -20.82 -21.40 3.52
C ASP A 97 -22.27 -21.81 3.78
N GLU A 98 -22.48 -22.96 4.42
CA GLU A 98 -23.81 -23.52 4.61
C GLU A 98 -23.88 -24.32 5.91
N VAL A 99 -25.03 -24.18 6.57
CA VAL A 99 -25.45 -24.98 7.73
C VAL A 99 -26.82 -25.55 7.38
N SER A 100 -27.01 -26.85 7.53
CA SER A 100 -28.30 -27.49 7.36
C SER A 100 -28.60 -28.43 8.51
N ILE A 101 -29.89 -28.56 8.82
CA ILE A 101 -30.39 -29.47 9.85
C ILE A 101 -31.27 -30.55 9.21
N GLY A 102 -31.02 -31.80 9.55
CA GLY A 102 -31.71 -32.98 9.04
C GLY A 102 -31.92 -34.04 10.12
N ASP A 103 -32.48 -35.19 9.73
CA ASP A 103 -32.70 -36.35 10.63
C ASP A 103 -33.39 -35.98 11.95
N LEU A 104 -34.42 -35.11 11.87
CA LEU A 104 -35.12 -34.56 13.03
C LEU A 104 -35.94 -35.62 13.75
N VAL A 105 -35.76 -35.69 15.08
CA VAL A 105 -36.69 -36.39 15.98
C VAL A 105 -37.41 -35.34 16.81
N LEU A 106 -38.73 -35.29 16.67
CA LEU A 106 -39.59 -34.33 17.36
C LEU A 106 -40.28 -34.99 18.56
N ASP A 107 -40.54 -34.21 19.60
CA ASP A 107 -41.48 -34.60 20.65
C ASP A 107 -42.94 -34.32 20.27
N ASN A 108 -43.87 -34.73 21.14
CA ASN A 108 -45.31 -34.52 20.95
C ASN A 108 -45.72 -33.03 20.95
N PHE A 109 -44.80 -32.12 21.25
CA PHE A 109 -45.00 -30.67 21.21
C PHE A 109 -44.28 -30.01 20.03
N GLY A 110 -43.73 -30.80 19.10
CA GLY A 110 -43.03 -30.33 17.91
C GLY A 110 -41.63 -29.77 18.17
N ARG A 111 -41.04 -30.04 19.34
CA ARG A 111 -39.68 -29.59 19.68
C ARG A 111 -38.66 -30.63 19.22
N ILE A 112 -37.52 -30.15 18.71
CA ILE A 112 -36.43 -31.00 18.23
C ILE A 112 -35.68 -31.60 19.42
N ARG A 113 -35.78 -32.93 19.59
CA ARG A 113 -35.09 -33.73 20.62
C ARG A 113 -33.70 -34.18 20.15
N SER A 114 -33.58 -34.51 18.86
CA SER A 114 -32.30 -34.76 18.20
C SER A 114 -32.35 -34.37 16.74
N ALA A 115 -31.18 -34.05 16.18
CA ALA A 115 -31.00 -33.73 14.78
C ALA A 115 -29.56 -34.01 14.34
N ARG A 116 -29.37 -34.18 13.03
CA ARG A 116 -28.07 -34.08 12.39
C ARG A 116 -27.83 -32.65 11.92
N ILE A 117 -26.69 -32.08 12.28
CA ILE A 117 -26.21 -30.81 11.75
C ILE A 117 -25.12 -31.12 10.73
N SER A 118 -25.29 -30.55 9.54
CA SER A 118 -24.35 -30.64 8.43
C SER A 118 -23.80 -29.27 8.11
N LEU A 119 -22.47 -29.19 8.00
CA LEU A 119 -21.73 -27.95 7.74
C LEU A 119 -20.95 -28.10 6.46
N LYS A 120 -20.97 -27.07 5.63
CA LYS A 120 -20.09 -26.96 4.47
C LYS A 120 -19.22 -25.74 4.61
N PHE A 121 -17.94 -25.97 4.46
CA PHE A 121 -16.92 -24.95 4.38
C PHE A 121 -16.23 -25.04 3.03
N THR A 122 -15.75 -23.90 2.55
CA THR A 122 -14.84 -23.82 1.41
C THR A 122 -13.57 -23.13 1.88
N GLU A 123 -12.44 -23.55 1.31
CA GLU A 123 -11.19 -22.80 1.41
C GLU A 123 -11.48 -21.33 1.13
N TYR A 124 -11.17 -20.51 2.11
CA TYR A 124 -11.26 -19.09 1.91
C TYR A 124 -9.99 -18.64 1.17
N ALA A 125 -10.06 -18.64 -0.16
CA ALA A 125 -9.21 -17.76 -0.94
C ALA A 125 -9.92 -16.43 -1.05
N ASN A 126 -9.19 -15.34 -0.77
CA ASN A 126 -9.71 -13.99 -0.98
C ASN A 126 -10.08 -13.78 -2.45
N GLU A 127 -11.34 -14.01 -2.82
CA GLU A 127 -11.92 -13.37 -3.99
C GLU A 127 -12.19 -11.92 -3.61
N GLY A 128 -11.28 -11.01 -4.00
CA GLY A 128 -11.60 -9.60 -4.19
C GLY A 128 -12.14 -8.83 -2.98
N GLY A 129 -11.84 -9.24 -1.74
CA GLY A 129 -12.07 -8.43 -0.55
C GLY A 129 -11.09 -7.24 -0.54
N LYS A 130 -11.60 -6.04 -0.83
CA LYS A 130 -10.91 -4.76 -0.60
C LYS A 130 -10.27 -4.77 0.79
N GLY A 131 -8.94 -4.95 0.87
CA GLY A 131 -8.15 -4.69 2.07
C GLY A 131 -7.28 -5.82 2.63
N GLN A 132 -7.41 -7.09 2.24
CA GLN A 132 -6.48 -8.16 2.71
C GLN A 132 -6.25 -9.24 1.64
N GLY A 133 -5.64 -8.87 0.51
CA GLY A 133 -5.12 -9.82 -0.48
C GLY A 133 -3.92 -10.62 0.07
N ARG A 134 -3.71 -11.82 -0.47
CA ARG A 134 -2.44 -12.56 -0.33
C ARG A 134 -1.31 -11.66 -0.85
N THR A 135 -0.16 -11.61 -0.16
CA THR A 135 1.03 -10.91 -0.70
C THR A 135 1.35 -11.48 -2.07
N GLN A 136 1.48 -10.62 -3.07
CA GLN A 136 1.96 -10.98 -4.41
C GLN A 136 3.25 -10.22 -4.68
N ILE A 137 4.17 -10.90 -5.35
CA ILE A 137 5.37 -10.29 -5.90
C ILE A 137 5.36 -10.64 -7.38
N LEU A 138 5.07 -9.66 -8.22
CA LEU A 138 4.95 -9.83 -9.65
C LEU A 138 6.28 -9.44 -10.30
N TYR A 139 7.03 -10.42 -10.78
CA TYR A 139 8.23 -10.20 -11.59
C TYR A 139 7.85 -10.32 -13.06
N ASN A 140 7.99 -9.24 -13.84
CA ASN A 140 7.49 -9.14 -15.21
C ASN A 140 6.02 -9.62 -15.35
N GLY A 141 5.20 -9.32 -14.34
CA GLY A 141 3.78 -9.72 -14.28
C GLY A 141 3.52 -11.16 -13.81
N VAL A 142 4.55 -11.97 -13.57
CA VAL A 142 4.43 -13.34 -13.04
C VAL A 142 4.54 -13.32 -11.52
N ASP A 143 3.55 -13.86 -10.81
CA ASP A 143 3.55 -13.94 -9.35
C ASP A 143 4.53 -15.00 -8.85
N ILE A 144 5.66 -14.55 -8.31
CA ILE A 144 6.76 -15.40 -7.81
C ILE A 144 6.70 -15.62 -6.29
N TYR A 145 5.70 -15.07 -5.58
CA TYR A 145 5.73 -15.02 -4.11
C TYR A 145 5.83 -16.41 -3.45
N ASN A 146 5.23 -17.44 -4.05
CA ASN A 146 5.30 -18.82 -3.53
C ASN A 146 6.57 -19.56 -3.92
N ASP A 147 7.28 -19.08 -4.93
CA ASP A 147 8.47 -19.74 -5.49
C ASP A 147 9.75 -19.29 -4.78
N ILE A 148 9.68 -18.17 -4.05
CA ILE A 148 10.77 -17.60 -3.27
C ILE A 148 10.45 -17.57 -1.78
N SER A 149 11.48 -17.67 -0.93
CA SER A 149 11.35 -17.43 0.50
C SER A 149 11.84 -16.02 0.81
N VAL A 150 10.91 -15.09 1.04
CA VAL A 150 11.22 -13.67 1.28
C VAL A 150 11.74 -13.43 2.70
N ASN A 151 12.89 -12.78 2.80
CA ASN A 151 13.54 -12.41 4.06
C ASN A 151 13.24 -10.94 4.42
N GLN A 152 13.19 -10.06 3.41
CA GLN A 152 12.97 -8.63 3.58
C GLN A 152 12.24 -8.08 2.35
N CYS A 153 11.26 -7.21 2.58
CA CYS A 153 10.54 -6.55 1.49
C CYS A 153 10.13 -5.16 1.97
N PHE A 154 10.93 -4.15 1.61
CA PHE A 154 10.69 -2.77 1.96
C PHE A 154 10.22 -1.99 0.74
N HIS A 155 9.17 -1.20 0.91
CA HIS A 155 8.70 -0.27 -0.10
C HIS A 155 8.64 1.13 0.52
N ASP A 156 9.57 1.99 0.11
CA ASP A 156 9.65 3.39 0.46
C ASP A 156 8.94 4.23 -0.59
N MET A 157 7.87 4.90 -0.19
CA MET A 157 7.13 5.84 -1.05
C MET A 157 7.43 7.27 -0.64
N PHE A 158 7.58 8.16 -1.62
CA PHE A 158 7.86 9.57 -1.45
C PHE A 158 6.83 10.41 -2.20
N ALA A 159 6.31 11.45 -1.55
CA ALA A 159 5.34 12.33 -2.18
C ALA A 159 6.02 13.23 -3.23
N ALA A 160 7.29 13.59 -3.02
CA ALA A 160 8.03 14.50 -3.90
C ALA A 160 9.55 14.29 -3.76
N SER A 161 10.32 14.91 -4.66
CA SER A 161 11.79 15.06 -4.62
C SER A 161 12.62 13.78 -4.73
N GLN A 162 12.04 12.60 -4.49
CA GLN A 162 12.69 11.30 -4.62
C GLN A 162 11.70 10.30 -5.24
N SER A 163 12.21 9.37 -6.04
CA SER A 163 11.42 8.25 -6.56
C SER A 163 11.20 7.18 -5.49
N ASP A 164 10.07 6.48 -5.57
CA ASP A 164 9.81 5.33 -4.72
C ASP A 164 10.88 4.26 -4.92
N GLU A 165 11.17 3.51 -3.86
CA GLU A 165 12.18 2.46 -3.82
C GLU A 165 11.58 1.17 -3.26
N LEU A 166 11.78 0.06 -3.97
CA LEU A 166 11.48 -1.28 -3.51
C LEU A 166 12.79 -2.05 -3.30
N LEU A 167 12.98 -2.58 -2.09
CA LEU A 167 14.05 -3.51 -1.75
C LEU A 167 13.44 -4.87 -1.40
N LEU A 168 13.80 -5.89 -2.18
CA LEU A 168 13.36 -7.26 -1.98
C LEU A 168 14.56 -8.17 -1.77
N ARG A 169 14.59 -8.90 -0.67
CA ARG A 169 15.63 -9.90 -0.37
C ARG A 169 15.00 -11.24 -0.09
N PHE A 170 15.49 -12.29 -0.73
CA PHE A 170 14.96 -13.65 -0.62
C PHE A 170 16.06 -14.72 -0.72
N ASN A 171 15.74 -15.94 -0.29
CA ASN A 171 16.66 -17.08 -0.37
C ASN A 171 16.84 -17.57 -1.82
N ASP A 172 18.08 -17.78 -2.23
CA ASP A 172 18.47 -18.43 -3.49
C ASP A 172 19.44 -19.60 -3.25
N THR A 173 19.08 -20.50 -2.32
CA THR A 173 19.92 -21.63 -1.90
C THR A 173 20.25 -22.64 -3.01
N ARG A 174 19.53 -22.60 -4.13
CA ARG A 174 19.73 -23.48 -5.29
C ARG A 174 20.36 -22.74 -6.48
N HIS A 175 20.74 -21.47 -6.31
CA HIS A 175 21.31 -20.62 -7.37
C HIS A 175 20.44 -20.54 -8.63
N LEU A 176 19.11 -20.62 -8.47
CA LEU A 176 18.18 -20.58 -9.59
C LEU A 176 18.04 -19.15 -10.12
N TRP A 177 17.97 -18.18 -9.21
CA TRP A 177 17.84 -16.77 -9.57
C TRP A 177 19.16 -16.18 -10.03
N ASP A 178 20.27 -16.52 -9.36
CA ASP A 178 21.60 -16.19 -9.85
C ASP A 178 21.85 -16.75 -11.27
N GLY A 179 21.48 -18.02 -11.51
CA GLY A 179 21.58 -18.65 -12.83
C GLY A 179 20.64 -18.07 -13.89
N TRP A 180 19.46 -17.57 -13.50
CA TRP A 180 18.53 -16.89 -14.40
C TRP A 180 19.04 -15.51 -14.83
N ASN A 181 19.89 -14.88 -14.01
CA ASN A 181 20.49 -13.57 -14.25
C ASN A 181 19.45 -12.49 -14.57
N PRO A 182 18.58 -12.11 -13.60
CA PRO A 182 17.65 -10.99 -13.72
C PRO A 182 18.32 -9.76 -14.31
N ALA A 183 17.70 -9.18 -15.32
CA ALA A 183 18.26 -8.03 -16.02
C ALA A 183 17.84 -6.72 -15.35
N ASN A 184 18.72 -5.72 -15.44
CA ASN A 184 18.34 -4.34 -15.20
C ASN A 184 17.23 -3.95 -16.19
N GLU A 185 16.33 -3.06 -15.78
CA GLU A 185 15.15 -2.59 -16.53
C GLU A 185 13.95 -3.56 -16.56
N GLU A 186 14.10 -4.79 -16.08
CA GLU A 186 12.95 -5.66 -15.81
C GLU A 186 12.07 -5.10 -14.68
N THR A 187 10.83 -5.58 -14.61
CA THR A 187 9.82 -4.97 -13.74
C THR A 187 9.48 -5.85 -12.56
N ILE A 188 9.23 -5.20 -11.43
CA ILE A 188 8.75 -5.86 -10.22
C ILE A 188 7.64 -5.03 -9.58
N GLU A 189 6.63 -5.70 -9.03
CA GLU A 189 5.55 -5.08 -8.27
C GLU A 189 5.27 -5.91 -7.01
N VAL A 190 4.97 -5.23 -5.90
CA VAL A 190 4.46 -5.86 -4.69
C VAL A 190 3.03 -5.40 -4.44
N VAL A 191 2.15 -6.37 -4.17
CA VAL A 191 0.76 -6.14 -3.81
C VAL A 191 0.48 -6.78 -2.46
N GLU A 192 -0.01 -6.00 -1.50
CA GLU A 192 -0.37 -6.43 -0.15
C GLU A 192 -1.69 -5.75 0.24
N GLY A 193 -2.81 -6.43 0.04
CA GLY A 193 -4.12 -5.81 0.28
C GLY A 193 -4.35 -4.61 -0.63
N ALA A 194 -4.58 -3.44 -0.02
CA ALA A 194 -4.72 -2.19 -0.77
C ALA A 194 -3.37 -1.54 -1.13
N ALA A 195 -2.27 -1.93 -0.46
CA ALA A 195 -0.96 -1.39 -0.77
C ALA A 195 -0.43 -2.02 -2.05
N ARG A 196 -0.04 -1.16 -2.99
CA ARG A 196 0.64 -1.53 -4.23
C ARG A 196 1.89 -0.67 -4.36
N SER A 197 3.00 -1.27 -4.78
CA SER A 197 4.13 -0.49 -5.29
C SER A 197 3.86 0.06 -6.69
N GLY A 198 2.92 -0.55 -7.41
CA GLY A 198 2.83 -0.37 -8.86
C GLY A 198 4.09 -0.92 -9.55
N LYS A 199 4.17 -0.68 -10.86
CA LYS A 199 5.34 -1.00 -11.68
C LYS A 199 6.62 -0.30 -11.18
N MET A 200 7.59 -1.09 -10.74
CA MET A 200 8.95 -0.65 -10.39
C MET A 200 9.98 -1.25 -11.38
N PHE A 201 11.02 -0.50 -11.71
CA PHE A 201 12.12 -0.92 -12.59
C PHE A 201 13.31 -1.40 -11.76
N ILE A 202 13.75 -2.64 -11.97
CA ILE A 202 14.92 -3.21 -11.32
C ILE A 202 16.17 -2.46 -11.80
N GLU A 203 16.92 -1.90 -10.84
CA GLU A 203 18.17 -1.20 -11.11
C GLU A 203 19.39 -2.01 -10.66
N SER A 204 19.27 -2.75 -9.56
CA SER A 204 20.40 -3.52 -9.05
C SER A 204 19.98 -4.91 -8.57
N VAL A 205 20.78 -5.89 -8.94
CA VAL A 205 20.65 -7.30 -8.58
C VAL A 205 21.95 -7.69 -7.86
N ILE A 206 21.84 -8.11 -6.61
CA ILE A 206 22.98 -8.40 -5.74
C ILE A 206 22.88 -9.86 -5.27
N PRO A 207 23.60 -10.79 -5.90
CA PRO A 207 23.71 -12.16 -5.41
C PRO A 207 24.64 -12.23 -4.19
N GLU A 208 24.23 -13.01 -3.20
CA GLU A 208 24.95 -13.32 -1.97
C GLU A 208 24.96 -14.85 -1.75
N ASN A 209 25.71 -15.34 -0.76
CA ASN A 209 25.72 -16.78 -0.45
C ASN A 209 24.33 -17.29 -0.03
N GLY A 210 23.63 -17.95 -0.96
CA GLY A 210 22.29 -18.51 -0.77
C GLY A 210 21.17 -17.47 -0.70
N LEU A 211 21.42 -16.23 -1.12
CA LEU A 211 20.53 -15.08 -0.98
C LEU A 211 20.61 -14.20 -2.23
N MET A 212 19.54 -13.49 -2.54
CA MET A 212 19.47 -12.52 -3.62
C MET A 212 18.77 -11.25 -3.12
N THR A 213 19.32 -10.09 -3.47
CA THR A 213 18.70 -8.78 -3.20
C THR A 213 18.43 -8.03 -4.50
N LEU A 214 17.18 -7.65 -4.73
CA LEU A 214 16.73 -6.80 -5.82
C LEU A 214 16.41 -5.41 -5.27
N ARG A 215 16.89 -4.37 -5.96
CA ARG A 215 16.51 -2.98 -5.73
C ARG A 215 15.85 -2.43 -6.99
N ALA A 216 14.68 -1.84 -6.82
CA ALA A 216 13.89 -1.29 -7.91
C ALA A 216 13.35 0.10 -7.57
N PHE A 217 13.08 0.90 -8.59
CA PHE A 217 12.59 2.27 -8.45
C PHE A 217 11.36 2.52 -9.29
N SER A 218 10.50 3.47 -8.92
CA SER A 218 9.32 3.80 -9.72
C SER A 218 9.64 4.51 -11.03
N ILE A 219 10.85 5.06 -11.16
CA ILE A 219 11.32 5.75 -12.37
C ILE A 219 12.22 4.83 -13.22
N PRO A 220 12.15 4.90 -14.55
CA PRO A 220 13.02 4.11 -15.41
C PRO A 220 14.47 4.61 -15.33
N PRO A 221 15.48 3.76 -15.55
CA PRO A 221 16.89 4.16 -15.46
C PRO A 221 17.28 5.33 -16.37
N THR A 222 16.64 5.43 -17.54
CA THR A 222 16.84 6.54 -18.51
C THR A 222 16.53 7.92 -17.93
N ALA A 223 15.72 8.01 -16.86
CA ALA A 223 15.40 9.29 -16.20
C ALA A 223 16.61 9.94 -15.50
N LYS A 224 17.71 9.20 -15.33
CA LYS A 224 18.94 9.66 -14.68
C LYS A 224 19.98 10.22 -15.66
N ASP A 225 19.77 10.03 -16.96
CA ASP A 225 20.70 10.51 -17.98
C ASP A 225 20.58 12.03 -18.16
N PRO A 226 21.69 12.79 -18.19
CA PRO A 226 21.65 14.21 -18.47
C PRO A 226 21.05 14.50 -19.84
N PHE A 227 20.18 15.51 -19.90
CA PHE A 227 19.54 15.92 -21.13
C PHE A 227 19.59 17.45 -21.30
N THR A 228 19.54 17.89 -22.56
CA THR A 228 19.56 19.31 -22.92
C THR A 228 18.44 19.57 -23.90
N LYS A 229 17.59 20.54 -23.57
CA LYS A 229 16.52 20.99 -24.46
C LYS A 229 16.10 22.41 -24.12
N SER A 230 15.70 23.14 -25.16
CA SER A 230 15.03 24.42 -25.03
C SER A 230 13.61 24.34 -25.55
N TRP A 231 12.73 25.12 -24.94
CA TRP A 231 11.34 25.29 -25.33
C TRP A 231 11.02 26.76 -25.45
N GLU A 232 10.17 27.11 -26.41
CA GLU A 232 9.60 28.44 -26.60
C GLU A 232 8.08 28.37 -26.50
N ASN A 233 7.46 29.36 -25.87
CA ASN A 233 6.00 29.47 -25.69
C ASN A 233 5.36 28.15 -25.21
N VAL A 234 5.91 27.59 -24.15
CA VAL A 234 5.57 26.25 -23.64
C VAL A 234 4.84 26.36 -22.33
N LYS A 235 3.93 25.42 -22.07
CA LYS A 235 3.26 25.35 -20.78
C LYS A 235 3.89 24.33 -19.83
N LEU A 236 3.72 24.55 -18.52
CA LEU A 236 4.24 23.65 -17.49
C LEU A 236 3.80 22.20 -17.69
N LEU A 237 2.51 21.96 -17.93
CA LEU A 237 2.00 20.59 -18.11
C LEU A 237 2.51 19.97 -19.42
N GLN A 238 2.78 20.79 -20.44
CA GLN A 238 3.38 20.30 -21.69
C GLN A 238 4.82 19.82 -21.47
N ILE A 239 5.60 20.50 -20.63
CA ILE A 239 6.95 20.05 -20.24
C ILE A 239 6.86 18.70 -19.51
N GLY A 240 5.98 18.60 -18.50
CA GLY A 240 5.79 17.36 -17.75
C GLY A 240 5.35 16.18 -18.62
N GLN A 241 4.37 16.39 -19.51
CA GLN A 241 3.92 15.39 -20.47
C GLN A 241 5.03 14.94 -21.42
N GLU A 242 5.84 15.87 -21.92
CA GLU A 242 6.93 15.54 -22.83
C GLU A 242 8.02 14.71 -22.14
N ILE A 243 8.40 15.10 -20.91
CA ILE A 243 9.35 14.35 -20.07
C ILE A 243 8.82 12.94 -19.80
N ALA A 244 7.56 12.81 -19.35
CA ALA A 244 6.94 11.52 -19.12
C ALA A 244 7.00 10.63 -20.37
N SER A 245 6.62 11.18 -21.53
CA SER A 245 6.60 10.46 -22.81
C SER A 245 8.00 10.00 -23.23
N ARG A 246 9.04 10.81 -23.00
CA ARG A 246 10.44 10.48 -23.32
C ARG A 246 10.92 9.23 -22.58
N HIS A 247 10.43 9.03 -21.36
CA HIS A 247 10.77 7.89 -20.51
C HIS A 247 9.76 6.75 -20.58
N GLY A 248 8.80 6.79 -21.52
CA GLY A 248 7.79 5.74 -21.67
C GLY A 248 6.79 5.67 -20.52
N LEU A 249 6.55 6.80 -19.85
CA LEU A 249 5.59 6.94 -18.77
C LEU A 249 4.29 7.57 -19.26
N GLY A 250 3.18 7.20 -18.62
CA GLY A 250 1.94 7.96 -18.67
C GLY A 250 2.07 9.31 -17.98
N PHE A 251 1.09 10.19 -18.16
CA PHE A 251 1.07 11.51 -17.52
C PHE A 251 -0.33 11.84 -16.99
N GLU A 252 -0.38 12.23 -15.74
CA GLU A 252 -1.59 12.71 -15.07
C GLU A 252 -1.29 13.99 -14.29
N GLN A 253 -2.34 14.79 -14.07
CA GLN A 253 -2.23 16.02 -13.31
C GLN A 253 -3.44 16.24 -12.40
N TYR A 254 -3.21 16.81 -11.23
CA TYR A 254 -4.25 17.13 -10.26
C TYR A 254 -4.03 18.52 -9.66
N ASP A 255 -5.02 19.40 -9.83
CA ASP A 255 -5.01 20.72 -9.19
C ASP A 255 -3.77 21.58 -9.55
N VAL A 256 -3.21 21.38 -10.75
CA VAL A 256 -2.04 22.12 -11.25
C VAL A 256 -2.50 23.31 -12.09
N THR A 257 -1.98 24.49 -11.81
CA THR A 257 -2.18 25.66 -12.68
C THR A 257 -1.20 25.57 -13.85
N ASP A 258 -1.73 25.49 -15.07
CA ASP A 258 -0.95 25.31 -16.29
C ASP A 258 -0.32 26.63 -16.77
N GLN A 259 0.84 26.97 -16.20
CA GLN A 259 1.55 28.23 -16.45
C GLN A 259 2.21 28.24 -17.83
N LEU A 260 2.12 29.38 -18.52
CA LEU A 260 2.80 29.62 -19.80
C LEU A 260 4.16 30.27 -19.57
N TYR A 261 5.20 29.73 -20.19
CA TYR A 261 6.54 30.29 -20.23
C TYR A 261 6.89 30.76 -21.63
N ASP A 262 7.52 31.93 -21.74
CA ASP A 262 8.01 32.43 -23.03
C ASP A 262 9.19 31.58 -23.54
N TYR A 263 10.07 31.17 -22.64
CA TYR A 263 11.24 30.35 -22.93
C TYR A 263 11.70 29.58 -21.69
N VAL A 264 12.06 28.31 -21.89
CA VAL A 264 12.61 27.43 -20.86
C VAL A 264 13.81 26.68 -21.43
N ARG A 265 14.87 26.53 -20.64
CA ARG A 265 16.04 25.74 -21.02
C ARG A 265 16.39 24.76 -19.90
N GLN A 266 16.55 23.50 -20.30
CA GLN A 266 17.22 22.46 -19.55
C GLN A 266 18.63 22.30 -20.14
N ASP A 267 19.65 22.35 -19.30
CA ASP A 267 21.05 22.35 -19.72
C ASP A 267 21.83 21.26 -18.99
N ASN A 268 22.11 20.17 -19.70
CA ASN A 268 22.86 19.01 -19.20
C ASN A 268 22.42 18.56 -17.80
N LEU A 269 21.10 18.46 -17.61
CA LEU A 269 20.48 18.10 -16.34
C LEU A 269 19.55 16.91 -16.56
N PRO A 270 19.48 15.91 -15.67
CA PRO A 270 18.48 14.85 -15.78
C PRO A 270 17.07 15.42 -15.78
N ASP A 271 16.18 14.81 -16.55
CA ASP A 271 14.83 15.34 -16.78
C ASP A 271 14.01 15.51 -15.49
N PHE A 272 14.16 14.59 -14.56
CA PHE A 272 13.38 14.58 -13.32
C PHE A 272 13.91 15.58 -12.30
N GLU A 273 15.23 15.81 -12.31
CA GLU A 273 15.85 16.88 -11.51
C GLU A 273 15.44 18.26 -12.06
N PHE A 274 15.47 18.42 -13.39
CA PHE A 274 14.98 19.61 -14.05
C PHE A 274 13.50 19.87 -13.74
N LEU A 275 12.65 18.84 -13.88
CA LEU A 275 11.22 18.96 -13.61
C LEU A 275 10.95 19.31 -12.15
N GLU A 276 11.68 18.74 -11.19
CA GLU A 276 11.54 19.09 -9.77
C GLU A 276 11.85 20.58 -9.53
N GLN A 277 12.92 21.10 -10.13
CA GLN A 277 13.24 22.53 -10.04
C GLN A 277 12.11 23.40 -10.62
N ARG A 278 11.50 22.99 -11.74
CA ARG A 278 10.36 23.73 -12.33
C ARG A 278 9.11 23.64 -11.47
N CYS A 279 8.81 22.47 -10.93
CA CYS A 279 7.67 22.23 -10.04
C CYS A 279 7.76 23.07 -8.76
N ALA A 280 8.95 23.13 -8.13
CA ALA A 280 9.19 23.91 -6.92
C ALA A 280 8.89 25.41 -7.12
N LEU A 281 9.20 25.96 -8.30
CA LEU A 281 8.91 27.37 -8.62
C LEU A 281 7.42 27.68 -8.69
N GLU A 282 6.58 26.69 -8.97
CA GLU A 282 5.14 26.87 -9.17
C GLU A 282 4.29 26.27 -8.03
N GLY A 283 4.92 25.80 -6.95
CA GLY A 283 4.22 25.15 -5.83
C GLY A 283 3.58 23.81 -6.22
N VAL A 284 4.17 23.16 -7.21
CA VAL A 284 3.78 21.85 -7.74
C VAL A 284 4.79 20.83 -7.23
N ALA A 285 4.36 19.58 -7.08
CA ALA A 285 5.22 18.43 -6.89
C ALA A 285 4.82 17.33 -7.87
N PHE A 286 5.65 16.30 -7.99
CA PHE A 286 5.28 15.11 -8.75
C PHE A 286 5.85 13.85 -8.11
N LEU A 287 5.24 12.74 -8.47
CA LEU A 287 5.71 11.38 -8.19
C LEU A 287 5.51 10.51 -9.42
N VAL A 288 6.10 9.32 -9.41
CA VAL A 288 5.81 8.29 -10.42
C VAL A 288 5.23 7.08 -9.72
N PHE A 289 4.06 6.65 -10.19
CA PHE A 289 3.36 5.48 -9.69
C PHE A 289 2.81 4.67 -10.87
N ASP A 290 3.00 3.36 -10.82
CA ASP A 290 2.48 2.40 -11.80
C ASP A 290 2.76 2.78 -13.27
N GLY A 291 3.97 3.26 -13.54
CA GLY A 291 4.39 3.70 -14.88
C GLY A 291 3.79 5.04 -15.33
N THR A 292 3.27 5.86 -14.42
CA THR A 292 2.66 7.16 -14.70
C THR A 292 3.30 8.25 -13.87
N LEU A 293 3.72 9.34 -14.52
CA LEU A 293 4.15 10.57 -13.86
C LEU A 293 2.93 11.39 -13.47
N VAL A 294 2.77 11.65 -12.18
CA VAL A 294 1.62 12.38 -11.61
C VAL A 294 2.10 13.71 -11.06
N MET A 295 1.73 14.81 -11.71
CA MET A 295 1.96 16.17 -11.20
C MET A 295 0.77 16.64 -10.34
N TYR A 296 1.03 17.32 -9.23
CA TYR A 296 -0.05 17.83 -8.40
C TYR A 296 0.30 19.15 -7.69
N GLY A 297 -0.70 19.99 -7.44
CA GLY A 297 -0.53 21.20 -6.63
C GLY A 297 -0.38 20.84 -5.15
N GLU A 298 0.75 21.17 -4.52
CA GLU A 298 1.03 20.76 -3.13
C GLU A 298 0.00 21.32 -2.14
N ALA A 299 -0.33 22.60 -2.27
CA ALA A 299 -1.29 23.26 -1.38
C ALA A 299 -2.70 22.67 -1.51
N ALA A 300 -3.11 22.33 -2.73
CA ALA A 300 -4.42 21.72 -2.97
C ALA A 300 -4.49 20.29 -2.42
N LEU A 301 -3.42 19.50 -2.59
CA LEU A 301 -3.36 18.15 -2.07
C LEU A 301 -3.36 18.12 -0.54
N GLU A 302 -2.59 18.99 0.12
CA GLU A 302 -2.57 19.12 1.58
C GLU A 302 -3.90 19.60 2.18
N ALA A 303 -4.68 20.36 1.42
CA ALA A 303 -5.99 20.85 1.85
C ALA A 303 -7.13 19.82 1.69
N LYS A 304 -6.86 18.63 1.11
CA LYS A 304 -7.88 17.59 0.96
C LYS A 304 -8.33 17.07 2.33
N ALA A 305 -9.58 16.64 2.38
CA ALA A 305 -10.12 15.97 3.56
C ALA A 305 -9.26 14.74 3.89
N PRO A 306 -8.91 14.53 5.18
CA PRO A 306 -8.15 13.35 5.57
C PRO A 306 -8.85 12.05 5.15
N ALA A 307 -8.10 11.12 4.55
CA ALA A 307 -8.59 9.84 4.07
C ALA A 307 -9.04 8.90 5.20
N GLY A 308 -8.55 9.13 6.42
CA GLY A 308 -8.89 8.38 7.61
C GLY A 308 -8.14 8.91 8.84
N SER A 309 -8.10 8.12 9.91
CA SER A 309 -7.34 8.45 11.12
C SER A 309 -6.21 7.44 11.36
N ILE A 310 -5.09 7.93 11.88
CA ILE A 310 -3.98 7.12 12.38
C ILE A 310 -3.90 7.35 13.88
N ASP A 311 -4.27 6.31 14.64
CA ASP A 311 -4.22 6.31 16.10
C ASP A 311 -2.82 5.89 16.56
N VAL A 312 -2.12 6.81 17.23
CA VAL A 312 -0.81 6.56 17.87
C VAL A 312 -1.07 6.25 19.35
N PRO A 313 -0.83 5.02 19.80
CA PRO A 313 -1.08 4.65 21.19
C PRO A 313 -0.10 5.38 22.12
N PRO A 314 -0.41 5.51 23.43
CA PRO A 314 0.46 6.20 24.38
C PRO A 314 1.89 5.64 24.47
N ASP A 315 2.07 4.35 24.19
CA ASP A 315 3.35 3.65 24.13
C ASP A 315 3.94 3.55 22.71
N GLY A 316 3.34 4.27 21.75
CA GLY A 316 3.79 4.30 20.36
C GLY A 316 5.19 4.91 20.21
N VAL A 317 5.94 4.41 19.22
CA VAL A 317 7.27 4.95 18.88
C VAL A 317 7.08 6.10 17.90
N PHE A 318 7.34 7.32 18.36
CA PHE A 318 7.25 8.54 17.55
C PHE A 318 8.34 9.56 17.89
N GLU A 319 8.61 10.47 16.96
CA GLU A 319 9.52 11.60 17.11
C GLU A 319 8.97 12.79 16.32
N TYR A 320 8.75 13.93 16.99
CA TYR A 320 8.14 15.12 16.39
C TYR A 320 9.03 16.35 16.55
N HIS A 321 9.11 17.16 15.50
CA HIS A 321 9.99 18.34 15.39
C HIS A 321 9.17 19.54 14.93
N ASP A 322 9.15 20.59 15.76
CA ASP A 322 8.51 21.86 15.41
C ASP A 322 9.55 22.99 15.34
N ASP A 323 10.04 23.22 14.12
CA ASP A 323 10.99 24.26 13.76
C ASP A 323 10.30 25.44 13.06
N ALA A 324 8.98 25.63 13.24
CA ALA A 324 8.23 26.70 12.57
C ALA A 324 8.81 28.11 12.81
N THR A 325 9.48 28.33 13.94
CA THR A 325 10.17 29.60 14.25
C THR A 325 11.36 29.88 13.32
N ALA A 326 11.93 28.84 12.69
CA ALA A 326 13.03 28.96 11.75
C ALA A 326 12.57 29.29 10.32
N ALA A 327 11.26 29.21 10.03
CA ALA A 327 10.67 29.45 8.72
C ALA A 327 10.95 30.87 8.19
N TYR A 328 10.99 30.99 6.87
CA TYR A 328 11.07 32.28 6.18
C TYR A 328 9.70 32.96 6.13
N GLY A 329 9.65 34.29 6.29
CA GLY A 329 8.42 35.07 6.12
C GLY A 329 8.23 35.65 4.74
N LYS A 330 9.33 35.87 4.04
CA LYS A 330 9.36 36.51 2.74
C LYS A 330 10.37 35.80 1.84
N ALA A 331 10.06 35.71 0.55
CA ALA A 331 11.01 35.36 -0.49
C ALA A 331 11.21 36.50 -1.46
N GLU A 332 12.44 36.62 -1.95
CA GLU A 332 12.86 37.44 -3.07
C GLU A 332 13.64 36.58 -4.06
N VAL A 333 13.19 36.57 -5.31
CA VAL A 333 13.86 35.89 -6.41
C VAL A 333 14.36 36.92 -7.41
N VAL A 334 15.64 36.85 -7.75
CA VAL A 334 16.30 37.85 -8.59
C VAL A 334 16.82 37.20 -9.87
N ASN A 335 16.50 37.79 -11.02
CA ASN A 335 17.11 37.48 -12.31
C ASN A 335 17.32 38.78 -13.10
N GLY A 336 18.57 39.23 -13.22
CA GLY A 336 18.90 40.52 -13.83
C GLY A 336 18.20 41.67 -13.10
N ASP A 337 17.41 42.44 -13.85
CA ASP A 337 16.68 43.61 -13.32
C ASP A 337 15.34 43.25 -12.66
N ILE A 338 14.89 42.00 -12.75
CA ILE A 338 13.61 41.56 -12.18
C ILE A 338 13.84 40.99 -10.79
N THR A 339 13.18 41.58 -9.79
CA THR A 339 13.09 41.05 -8.42
C THR A 339 11.64 40.68 -8.11
N GLY A 340 11.33 39.39 -8.20
CA GLY A 340 10.07 38.83 -7.73
C GLY A 340 10.03 38.76 -6.21
N SER A 341 8.86 38.97 -5.60
CA SER A 341 8.72 38.81 -4.16
C SER A 341 7.37 38.27 -3.72
N PHE A 342 7.36 37.60 -2.57
CA PHE A 342 6.16 37.11 -1.91
C PHE A 342 6.37 37.10 -0.40
N ALA A 343 5.34 37.45 0.38
CA ALA A 343 5.36 37.40 1.83
C ALA A 343 4.21 36.52 2.34
N ALA A 344 4.54 35.51 3.13
CA ALA A 344 3.56 34.61 3.72
C ALA A 344 2.86 35.31 4.90
N PRO A 345 1.52 35.19 5.05
CA PRO A 345 0.77 35.84 6.13
C PRO A 345 1.23 35.44 7.54
N SER A 346 1.75 34.22 7.69
CA SER A 346 2.14 33.62 8.97
C SER A 346 3.58 33.12 8.98
N GLY A 347 4.42 33.58 8.05
CA GLY A 347 5.81 33.15 7.99
C GLY A 347 6.71 33.87 9.01
N GLY A 348 7.92 33.34 9.23
CA GLY A 348 8.86 33.86 10.23
C GLY A 348 9.49 35.20 9.85
N SER A 349 10.45 35.70 10.63
CA SER A 349 11.08 37.01 10.36
C SER A 349 12.17 37.00 9.28
N LYS A 350 12.56 35.81 8.79
CA LYS A 350 13.69 35.64 7.87
C LYS A 350 13.30 35.91 6.42
N LEU A 351 14.24 36.43 5.64
CA LEU A 351 14.14 36.60 4.19
C LEU A 351 14.85 35.46 3.45
N LEU A 352 14.11 34.78 2.57
CA LEU A 352 14.65 33.86 1.58
C LEU A 352 15.08 34.67 0.35
N HIS A 353 16.38 34.94 0.21
CA HIS A 353 16.91 35.59 -0.99
C HIS A 353 17.53 34.54 -1.92
N ARG A 354 17.11 34.52 -3.19
CA ARG A 354 17.57 33.56 -4.20
C ARG A 354 17.87 34.28 -5.53
N VAL A 355 19.08 34.11 -6.04
CA VAL A 355 19.44 34.55 -7.40
C VAL A 355 19.25 33.38 -8.34
N LEU A 356 18.28 33.48 -9.24
CA LEU A 356 17.94 32.40 -10.17
C LEU A 356 18.71 32.58 -11.48
N GLN A 357 19.37 31.52 -11.93
CA GLN A 357 20.05 31.46 -13.23
C GLN A 357 19.13 30.93 -14.35
N ILE A 358 17.82 31.17 -14.19
CA ILE A 358 16.80 30.85 -15.18
C ILE A 358 16.09 32.13 -15.58
N ARG A 359 15.61 32.18 -16.82
CA ARG A 359 14.88 33.34 -17.34
C ARG A 359 13.61 33.58 -16.52
N ILE A 360 13.39 34.85 -16.16
CA ILE A 360 12.12 35.35 -15.63
C ILE A 360 11.60 36.38 -16.64
N ALA A 361 10.43 36.12 -17.23
CA ALA A 361 9.88 36.92 -18.32
C ALA A 361 9.12 38.17 -17.83
N SER A 362 8.66 38.18 -16.58
CA SER A 362 7.86 39.27 -16.04
C SER A 362 7.92 39.35 -14.50
N GLN A 363 7.53 40.50 -13.96
CA GLN A 363 7.36 40.68 -12.52
C GLN A 363 6.34 39.68 -11.92
N ALA A 364 5.27 39.39 -12.65
CA ALA A 364 4.25 38.44 -12.21
C ALA A 364 4.84 37.03 -12.06
N GLU A 365 5.64 36.59 -13.04
CA GLU A 365 6.34 35.31 -12.97
C GLU A 365 7.35 35.27 -11.81
N GLY A 366 8.14 36.33 -11.63
CA GLY A 366 9.03 36.44 -10.48
C GLY A 366 8.29 36.32 -9.15
N ASN A 367 7.13 36.97 -9.00
CA ASN A 367 6.33 36.87 -7.78
C ASN A 367 5.79 35.45 -7.56
N ARG A 368 5.38 34.74 -8.63
CA ARG A 368 4.98 33.32 -8.53
C ARG A 368 6.13 32.43 -8.10
N PHE A 369 7.32 32.61 -8.69
CA PHE A 369 8.52 31.85 -8.32
C PHE A 369 8.93 32.09 -6.86
N ALA A 370 8.85 33.33 -6.37
CA ALA A 370 9.08 33.63 -4.96
C ALA A 370 8.07 32.91 -4.05
N LYS A 371 6.80 32.89 -4.44
CA LYS A 371 5.72 32.18 -3.73
C LYS A 371 6.00 30.67 -3.64
N GLY A 372 6.30 30.04 -4.78
CA GLY A 372 6.62 28.61 -4.87
C GLY A 372 7.85 28.23 -4.04
N LEU A 373 8.96 28.96 -4.19
CA LEU A 373 10.19 28.69 -3.43
C LEU A 373 10.03 28.92 -1.93
N LEU A 374 9.28 29.95 -1.51
CA LEU A 374 9.03 30.16 -0.09
C LEU A 374 8.29 28.97 0.52
N ARG A 375 7.28 28.45 -0.18
CA ARG A 375 6.57 27.24 0.23
C ARG A 375 7.51 26.04 0.25
N TYR A 376 8.29 25.84 -0.80
CA TYR A 376 9.22 24.72 -0.95
C TYR A 376 10.23 24.63 0.20
N GLU A 377 10.76 25.78 0.65
CA GLU A 377 11.72 25.85 1.76
C GLU A 377 11.05 25.68 3.13
N ASN A 378 9.81 26.16 3.29
CA ASN A 378 9.11 26.13 4.58
C ASN A 378 8.30 24.85 4.82
N ARG A 379 7.98 24.06 3.79
CA ARG A 379 7.05 22.90 3.89
C ARG A 379 7.47 21.85 4.93
N ASN A 380 8.76 21.72 5.23
CA ASN A 380 9.25 20.70 6.16
C ASN A 380 9.67 21.27 7.53
N MET A 381 9.16 22.44 7.93
CA MET A 381 9.50 23.06 9.23
C MET A 381 8.79 22.40 10.42
N THR A 382 7.65 21.75 10.22
CA THR A 382 6.94 21.03 11.28
C THR A 382 6.68 19.61 10.83
N THR A 383 7.54 18.68 11.24
CA THR A 383 7.58 17.30 10.76
C THR A 383 7.56 16.28 11.89
N GLY A 384 7.14 15.06 11.58
CA GLY A 384 7.14 13.98 12.54
C GLY A 384 7.36 12.63 11.90
N THR A 385 7.78 11.68 12.71
CA THR A 385 7.89 10.28 12.35
C THR A 385 7.18 9.40 13.37
N LEU A 386 6.61 8.30 12.90
CA LEU A 386 6.02 7.28 13.78
C LEU A 386 6.12 5.90 13.14
N GLN A 387 6.04 4.86 13.95
CA GLN A 387 5.95 3.48 13.49
C GLN A 387 4.71 2.79 14.05
N THR A 388 4.00 2.05 13.20
CA THR A 388 2.78 1.33 13.56
C THR A 388 2.64 0.02 12.75
N ALA A 389 1.54 -0.69 12.93
CA ALA A 389 1.15 -1.81 12.08
C ALA A 389 1.09 -1.40 10.60
N LEU A 390 1.08 -2.39 9.69
CA LEU A 390 0.96 -2.10 8.27
C LEU A 390 -0.33 -1.31 8.00
N LEU A 391 -0.18 -0.25 7.21
CA LEU A 391 -1.25 0.68 6.82
C LEU A 391 -1.46 0.60 5.30
N PRO A 392 -2.07 -0.48 4.78
CA PRO A 392 -2.15 -0.70 3.34
C PRO A 392 -3.00 0.33 2.60
N GLU A 393 -3.85 1.06 3.29
CA GLU A 393 -4.74 2.09 2.75
C GLU A 393 -4.09 3.47 2.57
N TYR A 394 -2.84 3.65 3.04
CA TYR A 394 -2.13 4.92 2.98
C TYR A 394 -0.90 4.83 2.07
N ALA A 395 -0.73 5.85 1.23
CA ALA A 395 0.47 6.07 0.42
C ALA A 395 1.07 7.46 0.69
N ALA A 396 2.27 7.72 0.19
CA ALA A 396 2.81 9.08 0.20
C ALA A 396 1.89 10.00 -0.63
N GLY A 397 1.71 11.24 -0.18
CA GLY A 397 0.70 12.16 -0.71
C GLY A 397 -0.67 12.08 -0.04
N SER A 398 -0.91 11.10 0.84
CA SER A 398 -2.15 11.01 1.61
C SER A 398 -2.21 12.05 2.72
N VAL A 399 -3.40 12.55 3.02
CA VAL A 399 -3.68 13.31 4.25
C VAL A 399 -4.39 12.37 5.23
N ALA A 400 -3.91 12.31 6.47
CA ALA A 400 -4.51 11.52 7.54
C ALA A 400 -4.74 12.39 8.78
N THR A 401 -5.77 12.07 9.56
CA THR A 401 -5.94 12.69 10.88
C THR A 401 -5.09 11.93 11.88
N LEU A 402 -4.06 12.57 12.42
CA LEU A 402 -3.29 12.04 13.54
C LEU A 402 -4.07 12.20 14.85
N LYS A 403 -4.08 11.14 15.65
CA LYS A 403 -4.60 11.12 17.02
C LYS A 403 -3.55 10.50 17.91
N THR A 404 -2.99 11.29 18.81
CA THR A 404 -1.82 10.90 19.59
C THR A 404 -2.18 10.81 21.07
N GLY A 405 -1.97 9.64 21.66
CA GLY A 405 -2.20 9.45 23.09
C GLY A 405 -1.20 10.20 23.99
N GLY A 406 -0.01 10.53 23.47
CA GLY A 406 1.10 11.09 24.24
C GLY A 406 1.54 12.52 23.89
N ALA A 407 0.99 13.12 22.82
CA ALA A 407 1.48 14.41 22.30
C ALA A 407 0.38 15.21 21.60
N GLY A 408 -0.75 15.44 22.27
CA GLY A 408 -1.98 16.00 21.68
C GLY A 408 -1.85 17.36 20.95
N SER A 409 -0.75 18.10 21.11
CA SER A 409 -0.43 19.27 20.28
C SER A 409 -0.17 18.91 18.80
N TRP A 410 0.00 17.63 18.49
CA TRP A 410 0.21 17.07 17.16
C TRP A 410 -1.03 16.39 16.57
N ASP A 411 -2.16 16.41 17.28
CA ASP A 411 -3.42 15.91 16.77
C ASP A 411 -3.93 16.80 15.63
N GLY A 412 -4.56 16.18 14.63
CA GLY A 412 -5.14 16.87 13.47
C GLY A 412 -4.59 16.40 12.13
N PRO A 413 -4.83 17.16 11.04
CA PRO A 413 -4.38 16.79 9.71
C PRO A 413 -2.86 16.67 9.61
N ALA A 414 -2.41 15.61 8.97
CA ALA A 414 -1.00 15.33 8.69
C ALA A 414 -0.86 14.86 7.24
N PHE A 415 0.02 15.52 6.50
CA PHE A 415 0.36 15.14 5.14
C PHE A 415 1.51 14.13 5.16
N ILE A 416 1.28 12.93 4.63
CA ILE A 416 2.28 11.85 4.58
C ILE A 416 3.25 12.15 3.44
N MET A 417 4.40 12.73 3.77
CA MET A 417 5.45 13.04 2.80
C MET A 417 6.25 11.81 2.38
N ARG A 418 6.36 10.82 3.28
CA ARG A 418 6.99 9.53 2.99
C ARG A 418 6.38 8.44 3.86
N ILE A 419 6.22 7.25 3.31
CA ILE A 419 5.83 6.07 4.08
C ILE A 419 6.65 4.87 3.62
N ARG A 420 7.19 4.13 4.59
CA ARG A 420 7.93 2.89 4.37
C ARG A 420 7.07 1.73 4.85
N HIS A 421 6.68 0.84 3.94
CA HIS A 421 6.10 -0.44 4.31
C HIS A 421 7.20 -1.48 4.45
N ASP A 422 7.12 -2.24 5.55
CA ASP A 422 7.81 -3.52 5.72
C ASP A 422 6.77 -4.63 5.58
N TYR A 423 6.71 -5.23 4.40
CA TYR A 423 5.71 -6.25 4.07
C TYR A 423 5.99 -7.60 4.74
N VAL A 424 7.21 -7.81 5.27
CA VAL A 424 7.56 -9.02 6.02
C VAL A 424 7.18 -8.85 7.49
N ALA A 425 7.60 -7.75 8.12
CA ALA A 425 7.26 -7.48 9.52
C ALA A 425 5.82 -6.96 9.70
N LYS A 426 5.12 -6.66 8.60
CA LYS A 426 3.76 -6.05 8.58
C LYS A 426 3.72 -4.76 9.40
N LYS A 427 4.65 -3.85 9.11
CA LYS A 427 4.76 -2.53 9.76
C LYS A 427 4.85 -1.41 8.75
N SER A 428 4.41 -0.23 9.17
CA SER A 428 4.62 1.02 8.44
C SER A 428 5.45 1.98 9.30
N LYS A 429 6.46 2.63 8.70
CA LYS A 429 7.09 3.83 9.25
C LYS A 429 6.65 5.03 8.42
N ILE A 430 6.06 6.03 9.07
CA ILE A 430 5.47 7.20 8.42
C ILE A 430 6.33 8.40 8.74
N PHE A 431 6.53 9.24 7.75
CA PHE A 431 7.13 10.56 7.87
C PHE A 431 6.10 11.55 7.34
N PHE A 432 5.75 12.53 8.15
CA PHE A 432 4.67 13.45 7.84
C PHE A 432 5.09 14.87 8.16
N ARG A 433 4.37 15.82 7.58
CA ARG A 433 4.40 17.23 7.95
C ARG A 433 3.00 17.71 8.29
N LYS A 434 2.89 18.76 9.10
CA LYS A 434 1.62 19.49 9.21
C LYS A 434 1.36 20.24 7.90
N PRO A 435 0.12 20.27 7.39
CA PRO A 435 -0.24 21.07 6.22
C PRO A 435 0.21 22.52 6.37
N LEU A 436 0.79 23.07 5.31
CA LEU A 436 1.33 24.42 5.29
C LEU A 436 0.32 25.40 4.67
N GLU A 437 -0.07 26.43 5.40
CA GLU A 437 -1.11 27.39 5.02
C GLU A 437 -0.56 28.76 4.57
N GLY A 438 -1.38 29.51 3.82
CA GLY A 438 -1.11 30.91 3.48
C GLY A 438 -0.16 31.11 2.31
N TYR A 439 0.08 30.06 1.52
CA TYR A 439 1.07 30.09 0.45
C TYR A 439 0.54 30.48 -0.90
#